data_AF-T0M7X9-F1
#
_entry.id   AF-T0M7X9-F1
#
_cell.length_a   1.000
_cell.length_b   1.000
_cell.length_c   1.000
_cell.angle_alpha   90.00
_cell.angle_beta   90.00
_cell.angle_gamma   90.00
#
_symmetry.space_group_name_H-M   'P 1'
#
loop_
_entity.id
_entity.type
_entity.pdbx_description
1 polymer ?
#
loop_
_entity_poly.entity_id
_entity_poly.type
_entity_poly.pdbx_seq_one_letter_code
_entity_poly.pdbx_strand_id
1 'polypeptide(L)' 'IQVSFELNDQNIDREIRGLERASSEIDANRFLILTMDQEREIFRNGLKIEVKPVWRWLMENIH' A
#
# COMPACT_ATOMS: atom_id res chain seq x y z
N ILE A 1 -0.52 -6.91 0.48
CA ILE A 1 0.55 -5.93 0.78
C ILE A 1 1.45 -5.80 -0.44
N GLN A 2 1.95 -4.60 -0.72
CA GLN A 2 2.91 -4.31 -1.79
C GLN A 2 4.11 -3.58 -1.14
N VAL A 3 5.33 -3.73 -1.69
CA VAL A 3 6.51 -2.98 -1.25
C VAL A 3 7.19 -2.29 -2.45
N SER A 4 7.46 -0.98 -2.34
CA SER A 4 8.26 -0.23 -3.31
C SER A 4 9.27 0.64 -2.58
N PHE A 5 10.45 0.91 -3.13
CA PHE A 5 11.38 1.84 -2.49
C PHE A 5 10.78 3.27 -2.45
N GLU A 6 10.32 3.73 -3.61
CA GLU A 6 9.64 5.00 -3.81
C GLU A 6 8.41 4.77 -4.69
N LEU A 7 7.33 5.49 -4.40
CA LEU A 7 6.09 5.53 -5.16
C LEU A 7 6.02 6.88 -5.89
N ASN A 8 6.01 6.82 -7.21
CA ASN A 8 6.01 7.98 -8.11
C ASN A 8 5.07 7.75 -9.30
N ASP A 9 4.90 8.74 -10.17
CA ASP A 9 3.93 8.70 -11.26
C ASP A 9 4.18 7.56 -12.27
N GLN A 10 5.41 7.04 -12.34
CA GLN A 10 5.75 5.94 -13.26
C GLN A 10 5.30 4.57 -12.73
N ASN A 11 5.26 4.39 -11.40
CA ASN A 11 5.02 3.08 -10.80
C ASN A 11 3.70 2.98 -10.02
N ILE A 12 3.13 4.10 -9.56
CA ILE A 12 1.94 4.14 -8.69
C ILE A 12 0.79 3.32 -9.25
N ASP A 13 0.60 3.43 -10.56
CA ASP A 13 -0.46 2.77 -11.31
C ASP A 13 -0.28 1.25 -11.35
N ARG A 14 0.96 0.78 -11.50
CA ARG A 14 1.27 -0.65 -11.50
C ARG A 14 1.08 -1.24 -10.10
N GLU A 15 1.55 -0.55 -9.06
CA GLU A 15 1.47 -1.04 -7.69
C GLU A 15 0.02 -1.11 -7.19
N ILE A 16 -0.80 -0.11 -7.50
CA ILE A 16 -2.22 -0.11 -7.12
C ILE A 16 -2.98 -1.21 -7.86
N ARG A 17 -2.75 -1.41 -9.17
CA ARG A 17 -3.42 -2.48 -9.93
C ARG A 17 -3.16 -3.88 -9.37
N GLY A 18 -1.99 -4.11 -8.78
CA GLY A 18 -1.70 -5.38 -8.09
C GLY A 18 -2.61 -5.60 -6.88
N LEU A 19 -2.81 -4.55 -6.07
CA LEU A 19 -3.71 -4.58 -4.91
C LEU A 19 -5.17 -4.67 -5.31
N GLU A 20 -5.59 -3.99 -6.38
CA GLU A 20 -6.96 -4.08 -6.90
C GLU A 20 -7.29 -5.51 -7.36
N ARG A 21 -6.40 -6.17 -8.10
CA ARG A 21 -6.60 -7.57 -8.48
C ARG A 21 -6.73 -8.48 -7.26
N ALA A 22 -5.83 -8.32 -6.29
CA ALA A 22 -5.91 -9.09 -5.05
C ALA A 22 -7.25 -8.86 -4.34
N SER A 23 -7.74 -7.61 -4.27
CA SER A 23 -9.03 -7.28 -3.62
C SER A 23 -10.24 -7.97 -4.25
N SER A 24 -10.17 -8.32 -5.54
CA SER A 24 -11.25 -9.07 -6.20
C SER A 24 -11.26 -10.56 -5.87
N GLU A 25 -10.17 -11.08 -5.30
CA GLU A 25 -9.98 -12.50 -4.99
C GLU A 25 -10.05 -12.78 -3.49
N ILE A 26 -9.81 -11.77 -2.64
CA ILE A 26 -9.79 -11.90 -1.18
C ILE A 26 -10.66 -10.86 -0.51
N ASP A 27 -11.31 -11.26 0.59
CA ASP A 27 -11.99 -10.33 1.49
C ASP A 27 -10.98 -9.72 2.47
N ALA A 28 -10.35 -8.61 2.05
CA ALA A 28 -9.35 -7.90 2.84
C ALA A 28 -9.83 -6.51 3.26
N ASN A 29 -9.73 -6.23 4.56
CA ASN A 29 -10.13 -4.96 5.15
C ASN A 29 -9.03 -3.88 5.11
N ARG A 30 -7.81 -4.25 4.71
CA ARG A 30 -6.65 -3.34 4.72
C ARG A 30 -5.72 -3.60 3.54
N PHE A 31 -5.45 -2.57 2.77
CA PHE A 31 -4.47 -2.58 1.68
C PHE A 31 -3.32 -1.64 2.02
N LEU A 32 -2.09 -2.11 1.85
CA LEU A 32 -0.89 -1.43 2.30
C LEU A 32 0.18 -1.46 1.21
N ILE A 33 0.80 -0.30 0.96
CA ILE A 33 2.04 -0.13 0.21
C ILE A 33 3.12 0.32 1.20
N LEU A 34 4.13 -0.50 1.41
CA LEU A 34 5.29 -0.12 2.21
C LEU A 34 6.32 0.60 1.34
N THR A 35 6.82 1.73 1.84
CA THR A 35 7.85 2.54 1.18
C THR A 35 9.07 2.76 2.06
N MET A 36 10.12 3.37 1.51
CA MET A 36 11.27 3.77 2.32
C MET A 36 10.87 4.82 3.36
N ASP A 37 10.20 5.89 2.94
CA ASP A 37 9.92 7.07 3.78
C ASP A 37 8.62 7.82 3.45
N GLN A 38 7.83 7.36 2.49
CA GLN A 38 6.59 8.03 2.07
C GLN A 38 5.37 7.56 2.85
N GLU A 39 4.51 8.52 3.19
CA GLU A 39 3.29 8.29 3.95
C GLU A 39 2.12 9.05 3.32
N ARG A 40 1.06 8.34 2.93
CA ARG A 40 -0.18 8.94 2.38
C ARG A 40 -1.32 7.93 2.32
N GLU A 41 -2.54 8.42 2.17
CA GLU A 41 -3.69 7.58 1.82
C GLU A 41 -4.06 7.78 0.34
N ILE A 42 -4.36 6.68 -0.35
CA ILE A 42 -4.82 6.68 -1.74
C ILE A 42 -6.20 6.04 -1.79
N PHE A 43 -7.15 6.75 -2.41
CA PHE A 43 -8.49 6.23 -2.69
C PHE A 43 -8.64 5.99 -4.19
N ARG A 44 -8.90 4.75 -4.58
CA ARG A 44 -9.13 4.39 -5.99
C ARG A 44 -10.13 3.25 -6.08
N ASN A 45 -11.14 3.38 -6.94
CA ASN A 45 -12.14 2.33 -7.19
C ASN A 45 -12.82 1.79 -5.91
N GLY A 46 -13.03 2.65 -4.90
CA GLY A 46 -13.60 2.26 -3.60
C GLY A 46 -12.62 1.59 -2.65
N LEU A 47 -11.39 1.28 -3.09
CA LEU A 47 -10.32 0.83 -2.20
C LEU A 47 -9.66 2.01 -1.50
N LYS A 48 -9.46 1.86 -0.20
CA LYS A 48 -8.53 2.68 0.60
C LYS A 48 -7.19 1.95 0.73
N ILE A 49 -6.14 2.57 0.23
CA ILE A 49 -4.77 2.04 0.25
C ILE A 49 -3.91 2.96 1.12
N GLU A 50 -3.33 2.39 2.16
CA GLU A 50 -2.41 3.09 3.06
C GLU A 50 -0.98 2.94 2.51
N VAL A 51 -0.30 4.06 2.31
CA VAL A 51 1.13 4.09 1.98
C VAL A 51 1.87 4.46 3.26
N LYS A 52 2.83 3.64 3.67
CA LYS A 52 3.53 3.82 4.96
C LYS A 52 5.02 3.51 4.84
N PRO A 53 5.90 4.24 5.55
CA PRO A 53 7.30 3.86 5.67
C PRO A 53 7.44 2.49 6.36
N VAL A 54 8.31 1.62 5.84
CA VAL A 54 8.53 0.27 6.39
C VAL A 54 8.85 0.29 7.88
N TRP A 55 9.64 1.25 8.35
CA TRP A 55 10.02 1.36 9.75
C TRP A 55 8.82 1.68 10.66
N ARG A 56 7.86 2.50 10.21
CA ARG A 56 6.63 2.75 11.00
C ARG A 56 5.80 1.49 11.13
N TRP A 57 5.66 0.75 10.03
CA TRP A 57 4.95 -0.53 10.05
C TRP A 57 5.61 -1.53 10.99
N LEU A 58 6.94 -1.62 11.01
CA LEU A 58 7.66 -2.48 11.95
C LEU A 58 7.40 -2.07 13.41
N MET A 59 7.43 -0.77 13.72
CA MET A 59 7.21 -0.26 15.07
C MET A 59 5.77 -0.50 15.58
N GLU A 60 4.77 -0.49 14.70
CA GLU A 60 3.37 -0.84 15.05
C GLU A 60 3.21 -2.28 15.56
N ASN A 61 4.13 -3.16 15.19
CA ASN A 61 4.09 -4.59 15.53
C ASN A 61 5.03 -4.96 16.68
N ILE A 62 5.76 -4.00 17.26
CA ILE A 62 6.57 -4.22 18.46
C ILE A 62 5.66 -3.94 19.66
N HIS A 63 5.30 -4.99 20.39
CA HIS A 63 4.64 -4.95 21.70
C HIS A 63 5.55 -5.60 22.73
#